data_AF-A0AAU3P9Y6-F1
#
_entry.id   AF-A0AAU3P9Y6-F1
#
_cell.length_a   1.000
_cell.length_b   1.000
_cell.length_c   1.000
_cell.angle_alpha   90.00
_cell.angle_beta   90.00
_cell.angle_gamma   90.00
#
_symmetry.space_group_name_H-M   'P 1'
#
loop_
_entity.id
_entity.type
_entity.pdbx_description
1 polymer ?
#
loop_
_entity_poly.entity_id
_entity_poly.type
_entity_poly.pdbx_seq_one_letter_code
_entity_poly.pdbx_strand_id
1 'polypeptide(L)' 'MAQEIVWQTSAYSGGQDGPDRIELATHEGVALLGESDAPGDVFRTRPEALAGLIRRVREAGPAV' A
#
# COMPACT_ATOMS: atom_id res chain seq x y z
N MET A 1 -6.85 -9.28 23.92
CA MET A 1 -5.74 -9.71 23.05
C MET A 1 -5.72 -8.75 21.87
N ALA A 2 -4.57 -8.16 21.54
CA ALA A 2 -4.50 -7.23 20.42
C ALA A 2 -4.73 -8.01 19.12
N GLN A 3 -5.55 -7.46 18.23
CA GLN A 3 -5.83 -8.08 16.93
C GLN A 3 -4.59 -7.86 16.07
N GLU A 4 -3.96 -8.94 15.62
CA GLU A 4 -2.75 -8.86 14.80
C GLU A 4 -3.10 -8.25 13.44
N ILE A 5 -2.27 -7.30 12.98
CA ILE A 5 -2.45 -6.67 11.67
C ILE A 5 -1.84 -7.60 10.63
N VAL A 6 -2.68 -8.09 9.70
CA VAL A 6 -2.25 -8.95 8.61
C VAL A 6 -1.84 -8.09 7.42
N TRP A 7 -0.54 -8.04 7.14
CA TRP A 7 0.04 -7.27 6.04
C TRP A 7 0.11 -8.09 4.75
N GLN A 8 -0.17 -7.45 3.62
CA GLN A 8 -0.06 -7.99 2.27
C GLN A 8 0.94 -7.15 1.48
N THR A 9 2.08 -7.72 1.11
CA THR A 9 3.11 -7.02 0.34
C THR A 9 2.86 -7.13 -1.16
N SER A 10 3.14 -6.07 -1.91
CA SER A 10 3.09 -6.11 -3.38
C SER A 10 4.25 -6.93 -3.95
N ALA A 11 3.97 -7.82 -4.91
CA ALA A 11 4.97 -8.72 -5.51
C ALA A 11 5.63 -8.12 -6.78
N TYR A 12 5.93 -6.80 -6.80
CA TYR A 12 6.58 -6.22 -7.98
C TYR A 12 8.02 -6.77 -8.15
N SER A 13 8.27 -7.38 -9.31
CA SER A 13 9.54 -8.04 -9.70
C SER A 13 10.14 -7.45 -10.98
N GLY A 14 9.86 -6.18 -11.29
CA GLY A 14 10.39 -5.48 -12.46
C GLY A 14 11.81 -4.96 -12.20
N GLY A 15 12.71 -5.21 -13.15
CA GLY A 15 14.16 -5.19 -12.96
C GLY A 15 14.82 -3.82 -12.77
N GLN A 16 16.00 -3.93 -12.15
CA GLN A 16 17.03 -2.93 -11.87
C GLN A 16 16.69 -1.90 -10.76
N ASP A 17 17.14 -2.27 -9.55
CA ASP A 17 17.40 -1.47 -8.35
C ASP A 17 16.27 -0.59 -7.78
N GLY A 18 15.56 -1.13 -6.78
CA GLY A 18 14.84 -0.35 -5.77
C GLY A 18 14.02 -1.21 -4.79
N PRO A 19 14.07 -0.98 -3.46
CA PRO A 19 13.20 -1.63 -2.47
C PRO A 19 11.79 -1.02 -2.40
N ASP A 20 11.25 -0.51 -3.50
CA ASP A 20 9.97 0.22 -3.57
C ASP A 20 8.74 -0.70 -3.47
N ARG A 21 8.71 -1.56 -2.45
CA ARG A 21 7.58 -2.43 -2.14
C ARG A 21 6.65 -1.74 -1.17
N ILE A 22 5.39 -1.68 -1.54
CA ILE A 22 4.32 -1.20 -0.67
C ILE A 22 3.62 -2.38 -0.01
N GLU A 23 3.33 -2.22 1.28
CA GLU A 23 2.54 -3.13 2.09
C GLU A 23 1.17 -2.53 2.39
N LEU A 24 0.15 -3.39 2.34
CA LEU A 24 -1.24 -3.03 2.56
C LEU A 24 -1.83 -3.88 3.67
N ALA A 25 -2.59 -3.27 4.57
CA ALA A 25 -3.41 -3.99 5.53
C ALA A 25 -4.76 -3.30 5.72
N THR A 26 -5.74 -4.07 6.20
CA THR A 26 -7.00 -3.52 6.70
C THR A 26 -7.15 -3.86 8.17
N HIS A 27 -7.42 -2.86 9.00
CA HIS A 27 -7.58 -3.03 10.45
C HIS A 27 -8.60 -2.03 10.96
N GLU A 28 -9.57 -2.45 11.78
CA GLU A 28 -10.58 -1.55 12.37
C GLU A 28 -11.30 -0.64 11.32
N GLY A 29 -11.55 -1.16 10.12
CA GLY A 29 -12.22 -0.42 9.05
C GLY A 29 -11.36 0.66 8.35
N VAL A 30 -10.08 0.77 8.69
CA VAL A 30 -9.11 1.62 7.98
C VAL A 30 -8.18 0.80 7.11
N ALA A 31 -7.75 1.39 6.00
CA ALA A 31 -6.67 0.89 5.18
C ALA A 31 -5.35 1.48 5.69
N LEU A 32 -4.35 0.61 5.85
CA LEU A 32 -2.98 0.95 6.22
C LEU A 32 -2.09 0.73 5.00
N LEU A 33 -1.21 1.69 4.75
CA LEU A 33 -0.20 1.64 3.69
C LEU A 33 1.16 1.89 4.31
N GLY A 34 2.14 1.06 4.04
CA GLY A 34 3.52 1.24 4.52
C GLY A 34 4.53 0.88 3.45
N GLU A 35 5.72 1.46 3.55
CA GLU A 35 6.88 1.07 2.75
C GLU A 35 7.58 -0.13 3.43
N SER A 36 7.92 -1.15 2.64
CA SER A 36 8.49 -2.40 3.15
C SER A 36 9.88 -2.21 3.79
N ASP A 37 10.63 -1.18 3.39
CA ASP A 37 11.94 -0.83 3.95
C ASP A 37 11.88 0.23 5.06
N ALA A 38 10.72 0.88 5.26
CA ALA A 38 10.47 1.86 6.31
C ALA A 38 9.24 1.46 7.17
N PRO A 39 9.36 0.46 8.06
CA PRO A 39 8.25 -0.09 8.84
C PRO A 39 7.60 0.88 9.85
N GLY A 40 8.11 2.11 9.96
CA GLY A 40 7.56 3.17 10.83
C GLY A 40 6.56 4.09 10.14
N ASP A 41 6.62 4.22 8.82
CA ASP A 41 5.82 5.20 8.06
C ASP A 41 4.54 4.56 7.54
N VAL A 42 3.60 4.35 8.47
CA VAL A 42 2.27 3.80 8.15
C VAL A 42 1.26 4.91 7.90
N PHE A 43 0.87 5.08 6.65
CA PHE A 43 -0.23 5.95 6.26
C PHE A 43 -1.58 5.28 6.52
N ARG A 44 -2.48 6.03 7.15
CA ARG A 44 -3.86 5.61 7.41
C ARG A 44 -4.80 6.30 6.44
N THR A 45 -5.67 5.53 5.80
CA THR A 45 -6.70 6.05 4.91
C THR A 45 -7.99 5.23 4.99
N ARG A 46 -9.04 5.72 4.34
CA ARG A 46 -10.30 4.99 4.19
C ARG A 46 -10.22 4.05 2.99
N PRO A 47 -10.80 2.84 3.05
CA PRO A 47 -10.81 1.90 1.92
C PRO A 47 -11.34 2.53 0.62
N GLU A 48 -12.35 3.40 0.69
CA GLU A 48 -12.94 4.04 -0.49
C GLU A 48 -12.01 5.08 -1.11
N ALA A 49 -11.25 5.80 -0.28
CA ALA A 49 -10.26 6.76 -0.74
C ALA A 49 -9.08 6.04 -1.44
N LEU A 50 -8.64 4.91 -0.88
CA LEU A 50 -7.61 4.07 -1.51
C LEU A 50 -8.11 3.50 -2.85
N ALA A 51 -9.34 3.01 -2.92
CA ALA A 51 -9.94 2.55 -4.17
C ALA A 51 -10.02 3.66 -5.23
N GLY A 52 -10.41 4.87 -4.82
CA GLY A 52 -10.43 6.06 -5.67
C GLY A 52 -9.04 6.43 -6.22
N LEU A 53 -8.01 6.37 -5.38
CA LEU A 53 -6.62 6.59 -5.78
C LEU A 53 -6.16 5.55 -6.81
N ILE A 54 -6.36 4.26 -6.52
CA ILE A 54 -5.98 3.15 -7.42
C ILE A 54 -6.65 3.32 -8.79
N ARG A 55 -7.94 3.65 -8.81
CA ARG A 55 -8.67 3.92 -10.06
C ARG A 55 -8.03 5.10 -10.81
N ARG A 56 -7.75 6.21 -10.13
CA ARG A 56 -7.19 7.41 -10.77
C ARG A 56 -5.80 7.16 -11.35
N VAL A 57 -4.95 6.40 -10.66
CA VAL A 57 -3.62 6.00 -11.14
C VAL A 57 -3.73 5.12 -12.39
N ARG A 58 -4.64 4.14 -12.40
CA ARG A 58 -4.89 3.30 -13.58
C ARG A 58 -5.37 4.10 -14.78
N GLU A 59 -6.21 5.11 -14.57
CA GLU A 59 -6.70 6.01 -15.62
C GLU A 59 -5.63 6.99 -16.12
N ALA A 60 -4.72 7.42 -15.25
CA ALA A 60 -3.63 8.33 -15.63
C ALA A 60 -2.57 7.64 -16.50
N GLY A 61 -2.42 6.32 -16.41
CA GLY A 61 -1.32 5.58 -17.00
C GLY A 61 0.00 5.84 -16.25
N PRO A 62 1.09 5.12 -16.58
CA PRO A 62 2.40 5.42 -16.03
C PRO A 62 2.80 6.86 -16.41
N ALA A 63 3.35 7.61 -15.45
CA ALA A 63 3.94 8.91 -15.75
C ALA A 63 5.07 8.69 -16.77
N VAL A 64 4.96 9.32 -17.94
CA VAL A 64 5.95 9.25 -19.03
C VAL A 64 7.06 10.25 -18.80
#